data_AF-A0A4V5TJC4-F1
#
_entry.id   AF-A0A4V5TJC4-F1
#
_cell.length_a   1.000
_cell.length_b   1.000
_cell.length_c   1.000
_cell.angle_alpha   90.00
_cell.angle_beta   90.00
_cell.angle_gamma   90.00
#
_symmetry.space_group_name_H-M   'P 1'
#
loop_
_entity.id
_entity.type
_entity.pdbx_description
1 polymer ?
#
loop_
_entity_poly.entity_id
_entity_poly.type
_entity_poly.pdbx_seq_one_letter_code
_entity_poly.pdbx_strand_id
1 'polypeptide(L)'
;MMSLRNKIILTLVLVGVVLFMVIQIVILPENEAQSEQYQLAQQSQLTHDLESILPYKNKYMGATSNLVMFNHLPLSDRKRTFQLRPEKFTIEIHYEDKATDIEAKLFKQAMLYNSVAAFALVDNLQTVEYRFADTTTIATRVAMQDLFGEDLASLLTKEKWRTSVQDKLRDDQFVEEGMAKIQSI
;
A
#
# COMPACT_ATOMS: atom_id res chain seq x y z
N MET A 1 52.23 -9.95 36.63
CA MET A 1 52.00 -9.56 35.23
C MET A 1 50.78 -10.30 34.69
N MET A 2 49.94 -9.66 33.87
CA MET A 2 48.76 -10.31 33.28
C MET A 2 49.18 -11.32 32.19
N SER A 3 48.65 -12.54 32.24
CA SER A 3 48.98 -13.60 31.28
C SER A 3 48.56 -13.23 29.85
N LEU A 4 49.24 -13.79 28.84
CA LEU A 4 48.94 -13.52 27.43
C LEU A 4 47.48 -13.86 27.06
N ARG A 5 46.95 -14.96 27.61
CA ARG A 5 45.54 -15.36 27.43
C ARG A 5 44.58 -14.31 27.96
N ASN A 6 44.83 -13.78 29.16
CA ASN A 6 43.96 -12.78 29.77
C ASN A 6 43.99 -11.45 28.98
N LYS A 7 45.13 -11.07 28.40
CA LYS A 7 45.22 -9.91 27.50
C LYS A 7 44.37 -10.10 26.24
N ILE A 8 44.48 -11.25 25.58
CA ILE A 8 43.69 -11.58 24.38
C ILE A 8 42.19 -11.53 24.69
N ILE A 9 41.76 -12.13 25.81
CA ILE A 9 40.36 -12.09 26.25
C ILE A 9 39.89 -10.65 26.46
N LEU A 10 40.69 -9.81 27.16
CA LEU A 10 40.34 -8.41 27.40
C LEU A 10 40.23 -7.60 26.09
N THR A 11 41.14 -7.82 25.13
CA THR A 11 41.07 -7.18 23.80
C THR A 11 39.83 -7.61 23.03
N LEU A 12 39.50 -8.91 23.02
CA LEU A 12 38.29 -9.42 22.36
C LEU A 12 37.00 -8.87 22.98
N VAL A 13 36.94 -8.76 24.31
CA VAL A 13 35.82 -8.12 25.01
C VAL A 13 35.70 -6.65 24.62
N LEU A 14 36.81 -5.90 24.59
CA LEU A 14 36.80 -4.48 24.20
C LEU A 14 36.34 -4.29 22.74
N VAL A 15 36.81 -5.13 21.82
CA VAL A 15 36.32 -5.14 20.42
C VAL A 15 34.83 -5.45 20.35
N GLY A 16 34.35 -6.45 21.11
CA GLY A 16 32.93 -6.79 21.18
C GLY A 16 32.06 -5.64 21.70
N VAL A 17 32.52 -4.92 22.74
CA VAL A 17 31.84 -3.73 23.27
C VAL A 17 31.81 -2.59 22.25
N VAL A 18 32.91 -2.35 21.52
CA VAL A 18 32.93 -1.34 20.44
C VAL A 18 31.96 -1.70 19.31
N LEU A 19 31.96 -2.95 18.85
CA LEU A 19 31.03 -3.40 17.81
C LEU A 19 29.57 -3.29 18.27
N PHE A 20 29.27 -3.66 19.52
CA PHE A 20 27.94 -3.50 20.10
C PHE A 20 27.51 -2.02 20.16
N MET A 21 28.40 -1.11 20.57
CA MET A 21 28.11 0.34 20.56
C MET A 21 27.85 0.86 19.14
N VAL A 22 28.60 0.43 18.13
CA VAL A 22 28.33 0.81 16.72
C VAL A 22 26.95 0.33 16.26
N ILE A 23 26.56 -0.90 16.61
CA ILE A 23 25.24 -1.44 16.28
C ILE A 23 24.13 -0.59 16.93
N GLN A 24 24.24 -0.30 18.23
CA GLN A 24 23.22 0.42 18.99
C GLN A 24 23.12 1.91 18.65
N ILE A 25 24.25 2.59 18.40
CA ILE A 25 24.29 4.06 18.25
C ILE A 25 24.16 4.50 16.79
N VAL A 26 24.55 3.67 15.82
CA VAL A 26 24.56 4.03 14.39
C VAL A 26 23.59 3.16 13.61
N ILE A 27 23.81 1.83 13.59
CA ILE A 27 23.13 0.94 12.65
C ILE A 27 21.63 0.80 12.97
N LEU A 28 21.28 0.61 14.24
CA LEU A 28 19.89 0.45 14.66
C LEU A 28 19.03 1.72 14.38
N PRO A 29 19.40 2.94 14.84
CA PRO A 29 18.59 4.13 14.58
C PRO A 29 18.56 4.54 13.11
N GLU A 30 19.63 4.28 12.33
CA GLU A 30 19.61 4.53 10.88
C GLU A 30 18.60 3.61 10.16
N ASN A 31 18.61 2.31 10.49
CA ASN A 31 17.64 1.36 9.94
C ASN A 31 16.20 1.67 10.36
N GLU A 32 15.98 2.07 11.61
CA GLU A 32 14.67 2.49 12.12
C GLU A 32 14.16 3.71 11.32
N ALA A 33 14.96 4.76 11.19
CA ALA A 33 14.60 5.96 10.43
C ALA A 33 14.32 5.66 8.94
N GLN A 34 15.10 4.79 8.30
CA GLN A 34 14.83 4.33 6.93
C GLN A 34 13.51 3.54 6.85
N SER A 35 13.21 2.70 7.85
CA SER A 35 11.97 1.90 7.89
C SER A 35 10.72 2.76 8.12
N GLU A 36 10.81 3.83 8.91
CA GLU A 36 9.74 4.81 9.10
C GLU A 36 9.50 5.61 7.80
N GLN A 37 10.56 6.09 7.16
CA GLN A 37 10.44 6.78 5.87
C GLN A 37 9.81 5.89 4.79
N TYR A 38 10.16 4.60 4.75
CA TYR A 38 9.52 3.63 3.85
C TYR A 38 8.03 3.47 4.18
N GLN A 39 7.65 3.29 5.46
CA GLN A 39 6.25 3.18 5.86
C GLN A 39 5.42 4.43 5.51
N LEU A 40 5.99 5.63 5.70
CA LEU A 40 5.34 6.88 5.28
C LEU A 40 5.21 6.96 3.75
N ALA A 41 6.24 6.57 2.99
CA ALA A 41 6.19 6.52 1.54
C ALA A 41 5.14 5.53 1.00
N GLN A 42 4.83 4.47 1.74
CA GLN A 42 3.78 3.50 1.43
C GLN A 42 2.35 4.04 1.64
N GLN A 43 2.15 5.06 2.48
CA GLN A 43 0.84 5.72 2.60
C GLN A 43 0.54 6.68 1.43
N SER A 44 1.56 7.05 0.64
CA SER A 44 1.42 7.93 -0.52
C SER A 44 1.25 7.14 -1.82
N GLN A 45 0.16 7.41 -2.52
CA GLN A 45 -0.20 6.80 -3.81
C GLN A 45 0.85 7.07 -4.90
N LEU A 46 1.63 8.14 -4.73
CA LEU A 46 2.64 8.62 -5.68
C LEU A 46 4.03 7.99 -5.46
N THR A 47 4.22 7.25 -4.37
CA THR A 47 5.51 6.65 -3.94
C THR A 47 5.39 5.22 -3.43
N HIS A 48 4.17 4.71 -3.26
CA HIS A 48 3.89 3.32 -2.89
C HIS A 48 4.64 2.32 -3.78
N ASP A 49 5.16 1.26 -3.16
CA ASP A 49 6.00 0.26 -3.81
C ASP A 49 5.16 -0.90 -4.33
N LEU A 50 5.07 -1.03 -5.65
CA LEU A 50 4.34 -2.11 -6.34
C LEU A 50 4.75 -3.50 -5.82
N GLU A 51 6.04 -3.72 -5.56
CA GLU A 51 6.56 -5.03 -5.14
C GLU A 51 5.95 -5.50 -3.81
N SER A 52 5.49 -4.57 -2.96
CA SER A 52 4.81 -4.88 -1.70
C SER A 52 3.42 -5.51 -1.88
N ILE A 53 2.79 -5.35 -3.05
CA ILE A 53 1.44 -5.84 -3.34
C ILE A 53 1.38 -6.97 -4.38
N LEU A 54 2.44 -7.16 -5.20
CA LEU A 54 2.50 -8.28 -6.17
C LEU A 54 2.28 -9.68 -5.56
N PRO A 55 2.74 -10.02 -4.33
CA PRO A 55 2.49 -11.32 -3.71
C PRO A 55 1.02 -11.66 -3.50
N TYR A 56 0.12 -10.66 -3.53
CA TYR A 56 -1.32 -10.85 -3.37
C TYR A 56 -2.07 -11.10 -4.68
N LYS A 57 -1.38 -11.15 -5.83
CA LYS A 57 -2.00 -11.43 -7.13
C LYS A 57 -2.75 -12.77 -7.11
N ASN A 58 -4.02 -12.75 -7.49
CA ASN A 58 -4.88 -13.93 -7.49
C ASN A 58 -5.89 -13.93 -8.65
N LYS A 59 -6.21 -15.11 -9.16
CA LYS A 59 -7.26 -15.26 -10.18
C LYS A 59 -8.68 -15.08 -9.61
N TYR A 60 -8.87 -15.34 -8.32
CA TYR A 60 -10.18 -15.42 -7.68
C TYR A 60 -10.28 -14.54 -6.44
N MET A 61 -11.30 -13.67 -6.41
CA MET A 61 -11.56 -12.72 -5.34
C MET A 61 -11.85 -13.35 -3.97
N GLY A 62 -12.30 -14.62 -3.94
CA GLY A 62 -12.64 -15.35 -2.72
C GLY A 62 -11.43 -15.80 -1.88
N ALA A 63 -10.19 -15.57 -2.33
CA ALA A 63 -9.00 -15.88 -1.55
C ALA A 63 -8.76 -14.85 -0.44
N THR A 64 -8.49 -15.31 0.79
CA THR A 64 -8.25 -14.44 1.96
C THR A 64 -7.06 -13.49 1.77
N SER A 65 -6.07 -13.88 0.95
CA SER A 65 -4.94 -13.04 0.54
C SER A 65 -5.36 -11.66 0.01
N ASN A 66 -6.50 -11.59 -0.67
CA ASN A 66 -6.99 -10.38 -1.33
C ASN A 66 -7.44 -9.32 -0.32
N LEU A 67 -7.80 -9.73 0.90
CA LEU A 67 -8.10 -8.81 2.00
C LEU A 67 -6.80 -8.28 2.64
N VAL A 68 -5.80 -9.14 2.81
CA VAL A 68 -4.50 -8.79 3.39
C VAL A 68 -3.78 -7.75 2.52
N MET A 69 -3.93 -7.81 1.19
CA MET A 69 -3.44 -6.80 0.24
C MET A 69 -3.78 -5.36 0.65
N PHE A 70 -5.00 -5.10 1.13
CA PHE A 70 -5.40 -3.75 1.55
C PHE A 70 -4.67 -3.25 2.80
N ASN A 71 -3.98 -4.10 3.55
CA ASN A 71 -3.06 -3.69 4.63
C ASN A 71 -1.71 -3.19 4.11
N HIS A 72 -1.42 -3.38 2.83
CA HIS A 72 -0.22 -2.90 2.16
C HIS A 72 -0.49 -1.75 1.19
N LEU A 73 -1.74 -1.34 0.99
CA LEU A 73 -2.13 -0.21 0.14
C LEU A 73 -2.20 1.11 0.94
N PRO A 74 -2.16 2.28 0.27
CA PRO A 74 -2.46 3.58 0.87
C PRO A 74 -3.77 3.61 1.68
N LEU A 75 -3.82 4.42 2.74
CA LEU A 75 -4.87 4.41 3.78
C LEU A 75 -4.86 3.12 4.64
N SER A 76 -3.71 2.44 4.73
CA SER A 76 -3.59 1.23 5.55
C SER A 76 -3.49 1.51 7.05
N ASP A 77 -3.14 2.75 7.42
CA ASP A 77 -3.16 3.31 8.76
C ASP A 77 -4.57 3.44 9.36
N ARG A 78 -5.61 3.52 8.52
CA ARG A 78 -7.00 3.77 8.95
C ARG A 78 -7.72 2.50 9.36
N LYS A 79 -8.35 2.52 10.54
CA LYS A 79 -9.09 1.36 11.03
C LYS A 79 -10.24 1.01 10.10
N ARG A 80 -10.30 -0.27 9.74
CA ARG A 80 -11.31 -0.81 8.83
C ARG A 80 -11.52 -2.30 9.03
N THR A 81 -12.68 -2.78 8.62
CA THR A 81 -12.98 -4.21 8.47
C THR A 81 -13.30 -4.53 7.01
N PHE A 82 -13.28 -5.81 6.66
CA PHE A 82 -13.46 -6.27 5.29
C PHE A 82 -14.60 -7.29 5.18
N GLN A 83 -15.35 -7.23 4.08
CA GLN A 83 -16.35 -8.24 3.76
C GLN A 83 -16.27 -8.65 2.29
N LEU A 84 -16.13 -9.95 2.04
CA LEU A 84 -16.18 -10.53 0.70
C LEU A 84 -17.64 -10.83 0.32
N ARG A 85 -17.99 -10.54 -0.93
CA ARG A 85 -19.23 -10.95 -1.61
C ARG A 85 -18.90 -11.76 -2.87
N PRO A 86 -18.49 -13.04 -2.75
CA PRO A 86 -18.12 -13.86 -3.91
C PRO A 86 -19.23 -14.00 -4.93
N GLU A 87 -20.49 -13.97 -4.49
CA GLU A 87 -21.70 -14.06 -5.31
C GLU A 87 -21.97 -12.80 -6.16
N LYS A 88 -21.41 -11.65 -5.75
CA LYS A 88 -21.49 -10.38 -6.50
C LYS A 88 -20.19 -10.00 -7.20
N PHE A 89 -19.11 -10.72 -6.91
CA PHE A 89 -17.76 -10.29 -7.23
C PHE A 89 -17.49 -8.88 -6.63
N THR A 90 -17.64 -8.73 -5.30
CA THR A 90 -17.41 -7.45 -4.61
C THR A 90 -16.55 -7.62 -3.35
N ILE A 91 -15.63 -6.68 -3.12
CA ILE A 91 -14.98 -6.47 -1.82
C ILE A 91 -15.57 -5.21 -1.19
N GLU A 92 -16.11 -5.33 0.02
CA GLU A 92 -16.51 -4.19 0.84
C GLU A 92 -15.42 -3.89 1.88
N ILE A 93 -15.08 -2.62 2.03
CA ILE A 93 -14.09 -2.11 2.99
C ILE A 93 -14.80 -1.09 3.87
N HIS A 94 -15.01 -1.42 5.13
CA HIS A 94 -15.79 -0.62 6.09
C HIS A 94 -14.80 0.11 7.01
N TYR A 95 -14.56 1.40 6.76
CA TYR A 95 -13.71 2.28 7.56
C TYR A 95 -14.46 2.82 8.79
N GLU A 96 -13.75 2.99 9.91
CA GLU A 96 -14.30 3.66 11.11
C GLU A 96 -14.35 5.19 10.96
N ASP A 97 -13.45 5.76 10.16
CA ASP A 97 -13.32 7.20 9.90
C ASP A 97 -14.37 7.70 8.89
N LYS A 98 -14.57 9.02 8.83
CA LYS A 98 -15.31 9.68 7.73
C LYS A 98 -14.40 9.96 6.55
N ALA A 99 -14.96 9.99 5.34
CA ALA A 99 -14.28 10.47 4.16
C ALA A 99 -13.85 11.95 4.32
N THR A 100 -14.66 12.78 5.01
CA THR A 100 -14.32 14.18 5.31
C THR A 100 -13.13 14.38 6.25
N ASP A 101 -12.71 13.34 6.99
CA ASP A 101 -11.57 13.41 7.91
C ASP A 101 -10.22 13.17 7.18
N ILE A 102 -10.28 12.88 5.88
CA ILE A 102 -9.14 12.69 4.98
C ILE A 102 -9.04 13.91 4.06
N GLU A 103 -7.83 14.40 3.80
CA GLU A 103 -7.62 15.50 2.84
C GLU A 103 -8.20 15.12 1.47
N ALA A 104 -9.08 15.97 0.91
CA ALA A 104 -9.87 15.64 -0.26
C ALA A 104 -9.04 15.17 -1.48
N LYS A 105 -7.85 15.74 -1.71
CA LYS A 105 -6.96 15.31 -2.79
C LYS A 105 -6.40 13.91 -2.56
N LEU A 106 -5.89 13.66 -1.35
CA LEU A 106 -5.37 12.36 -0.93
C LEU A 106 -6.46 11.28 -0.93
N PHE A 107 -7.68 11.61 -0.49
CA PHE A 107 -8.84 10.73 -0.58
C PHE A 107 -9.10 10.29 -2.03
N LYS A 108 -9.24 11.24 -2.96
CA LYS A 108 -9.52 10.96 -4.38
C LYS A 108 -8.42 10.11 -5.02
N GLN A 109 -7.15 10.47 -4.79
CA GLN A 109 -6.00 9.71 -5.25
C GLN A 109 -6.00 8.28 -4.67
N ALA A 110 -6.31 8.11 -3.38
CA ALA A 110 -6.39 6.79 -2.74
C ALA A 110 -7.48 5.91 -3.33
N MET A 111 -8.69 6.46 -3.57
CA MET A 111 -9.80 5.71 -4.14
C MET A 111 -9.43 5.16 -5.53
N LEU A 112 -8.82 5.99 -6.40
CA LEU A 112 -8.37 5.55 -7.72
C LEU A 112 -7.22 4.54 -7.64
N TYR A 113 -6.19 4.82 -6.84
CA TYR A 113 -5.00 3.97 -6.71
C TYR A 113 -5.34 2.57 -6.16
N ASN A 114 -6.08 2.52 -5.06
CA ASN A 114 -6.47 1.27 -4.42
C ASN A 114 -7.40 0.44 -5.31
N SER A 115 -8.26 1.11 -6.09
CA SER A 115 -9.16 0.47 -7.05
C SER A 115 -8.39 -0.19 -8.19
N VAL A 116 -7.53 0.57 -8.89
CA VAL A 116 -6.76 0.02 -10.02
C VAL A 116 -5.79 -1.08 -9.55
N ALA A 117 -5.21 -0.96 -8.35
CA ALA A 117 -4.41 -2.02 -7.75
C ALA A 117 -5.23 -3.30 -7.51
N ALA A 118 -6.40 -3.18 -6.89
CA ALA A 118 -7.26 -4.34 -6.61
C ALA A 118 -7.74 -5.02 -7.91
N PHE A 119 -8.16 -4.26 -8.92
CA PHE A 119 -8.60 -4.82 -10.20
C PHE A 119 -7.46 -5.39 -11.06
N ALA A 120 -6.24 -4.89 -10.93
CA ALA A 120 -5.06 -5.43 -11.61
C ALA A 120 -4.54 -6.72 -10.94
N LEU A 121 -4.64 -6.82 -9.61
CA LEU A 121 -4.17 -7.97 -8.84
C LEU A 121 -5.20 -9.11 -8.73
N VAL A 122 -6.50 -8.84 -8.83
CA VAL A 122 -7.55 -9.85 -8.63
C VAL A 122 -8.41 -10.02 -9.89
N ASP A 123 -8.05 -10.98 -10.75
CA ASP A 123 -8.55 -11.08 -12.14
C ASP A 123 -10.09 -10.97 -12.26
N ASN A 124 -10.84 -11.69 -11.44
CA ASN A 124 -12.30 -11.72 -11.52
C ASN A 124 -13.04 -10.66 -10.67
N LEU A 125 -12.33 -9.74 -9.99
CA LEU A 125 -12.77 -8.94 -8.83
C LEU A 125 -14.27 -8.86 -8.51
N GLN A 126 -15.18 -8.05 -9.08
CA GLN A 126 -15.28 -7.02 -10.14
C GLN A 126 -15.56 -5.59 -9.59
N THR A 127 -15.97 -5.44 -8.33
CA THR A 127 -16.36 -4.17 -7.68
C THR A 127 -15.63 -4.00 -6.34
N VAL A 128 -15.31 -2.76 -5.95
CA VAL A 128 -14.85 -2.41 -4.60
C VAL A 128 -15.74 -1.32 -4.02
N GLU A 129 -16.29 -1.56 -2.83
CA GLU A 129 -17.10 -0.61 -2.08
C GLU A 129 -16.31 -0.09 -0.87
N TYR A 130 -15.90 1.18 -0.92
CA TYR A 130 -15.25 1.88 0.19
C TYR A 130 -16.34 2.58 1.02
N ARG A 131 -16.70 1.97 2.15
CA ARG A 131 -17.75 2.40 3.06
C ARG A 131 -17.12 3.17 4.21
N PHE A 132 -17.23 4.48 4.19
CA PHE A 132 -16.85 5.36 5.29
C PHE A 132 -18.06 5.63 6.18
N ALA A 133 -17.84 6.24 7.35
CA ALA A 133 -18.92 6.52 8.31
C ALA A 133 -19.98 7.53 7.79
N ASP A 134 -19.69 8.26 6.72
CA ASP A 134 -20.48 9.35 6.13
C ASP A 134 -20.86 9.17 4.65
N THR A 135 -20.18 8.29 3.90
CA THR A 135 -20.46 8.02 2.47
C THR A 135 -19.94 6.64 2.03
N THR A 136 -20.51 6.10 0.95
CA THR A 136 -19.97 4.91 0.25
C THR A 136 -19.50 5.28 -1.15
N THR A 137 -18.20 5.11 -1.42
CA THR A 137 -17.62 5.21 -2.76
C THR A 137 -17.51 3.83 -3.41
N ILE A 138 -18.03 3.68 -4.63
CA ILE A 138 -18.12 2.42 -5.37
C ILE A 138 -17.29 2.53 -6.65
N ALA A 139 -16.20 1.77 -6.70
CA ALA A 139 -15.39 1.60 -7.90
C ALA A 139 -15.73 0.28 -8.60
N THR A 140 -15.73 0.30 -9.93
CA THR A 140 -15.95 -0.90 -10.76
C THR A 140 -14.75 -1.15 -11.67
N ARG A 141 -14.52 -2.42 -12.04
CA ARG A 141 -13.47 -2.77 -13.01
C ARG A 141 -13.64 -1.98 -14.31
N VAL A 142 -14.85 -1.85 -14.84
CA VAL A 142 -15.14 -1.12 -16.09
C VAL A 142 -14.69 0.35 -15.97
N ALA A 143 -15.04 1.03 -14.88
CA ALA A 143 -14.62 2.41 -14.65
C ALA A 143 -13.08 2.57 -14.61
N MET A 144 -12.35 1.59 -14.06
CA MET A 144 -10.88 1.63 -14.06
C MET A 144 -10.27 1.23 -15.41
N GLN A 145 -10.90 0.32 -16.16
CA GLN A 145 -10.50 -0.03 -17.52
C GLN A 145 -10.63 1.16 -18.47
N ASP A 146 -11.70 1.96 -18.35
CA ASP A 146 -11.87 3.22 -19.10
C ASP A 146 -10.73 4.23 -18.84
N LEU A 147 -10.17 4.27 -17.63
CA LEU A 147 -9.18 5.29 -17.20
C LEU A 147 -7.73 4.86 -17.43
N PHE A 148 -7.45 3.58 -17.22
CA PHE A 148 -6.09 3.02 -17.20
C PHE A 148 -5.82 2.03 -18.34
N GLY A 149 -6.84 1.64 -19.11
CA GLY A 149 -6.78 0.68 -20.22
C GLY A 149 -7.40 -0.68 -19.87
N GLU A 150 -7.86 -1.42 -20.89
CA GLU A 150 -8.59 -2.68 -20.69
C GLU A 150 -7.79 -3.75 -19.93
N ASP A 151 -6.50 -3.91 -20.24
CA ASP A 151 -5.60 -4.86 -19.57
C ASP A 151 -4.91 -4.22 -18.36
N LEU A 152 -5.67 -4.12 -17.26
CA LEU A 152 -5.18 -3.65 -15.96
C LEU A 152 -4.07 -4.54 -15.40
N ALA A 153 -4.08 -5.85 -15.67
CA ALA A 153 -3.04 -6.77 -15.20
C ALA A 153 -1.68 -6.47 -15.86
N SER A 154 -1.68 -5.93 -17.09
CA SER A 154 -0.45 -5.48 -17.75
C SER A 154 0.22 -4.28 -17.09
N LEU A 155 -0.46 -3.55 -16.19
CA LEU A 155 0.09 -2.42 -15.43
C LEU A 155 1.05 -2.87 -14.32
N LEU A 156 1.02 -4.15 -13.94
CA LEU A 156 1.83 -4.74 -12.85
C LEU A 156 3.31 -4.94 -13.25
N THR A 157 3.92 -3.94 -13.87
CA THR A 157 5.38 -3.79 -13.99
C THR A 157 5.78 -2.44 -13.42
N LYS A 158 6.94 -2.36 -12.77
CA LYS A 158 7.39 -1.14 -12.08
C LYS A 158 7.37 0.12 -12.97
N GLU A 159 7.75 -0.02 -14.23
CA GLU A 159 7.75 1.08 -15.23
C GLU A 159 6.32 1.51 -15.62
N LYS A 160 5.44 0.57 -15.96
CA LYS A 160 4.06 0.89 -16.33
C LYS A 160 3.26 1.42 -15.15
N TRP A 161 3.44 0.83 -13.97
CA TRP A 161 2.79 1.30 -12.75
C TRP A 161 3.18 2.74 -12.41
N ARG A 162 4.48 3.05 -12.52
CA ARG A 162 4.98 4.42 -12.35
C ARG A 162 4.32 5.38 -13.33
N THR A 163 4.49 5.12 -14.62
CA THR A 163 4.11 6.06 -15.70
C THR A 163 2.61 6.13 -15.97
N SER A 164 1.90 5.01 -15.87
CA SER A 164 0.48 4.90 -16.27
C SER A 164 -0.49 4.98 -15.10
N VAL A 165 -0.03 4.79 -13.86
CA VAL A 165 -0.85 4.95 -12.63
C VAL A 165 -0.33 6.10 -11.78
N GLN A 166 0.85 5.99 -11.18
CA GLN A 166 1.33 6.95 -10.16
C GLN A 166 1.55 8.36 -10.72
N ASP A 167 2.12 8.47 -11.92
CA ASP A 167 2.42 9.76 -12.53
C ASP A 167 1.13 10.45 -13.01
N LYS A 168 0.13 9.69 -13.51
CA LYS A 168 -1.20 10.22 -13.84
C LYS A 168 -1.94 10.79 -12.63
N LEU A 169 -1.80 10.19 -11.45
CA LEU A 169 -2.43 10.69 -10.22
C LEU A 169 -1.89 12.04 -9.74
N ARG A 170 -0.84 12.60 -10.37
CA ARG A 170 -0.39 13.98 -10.13
C ARG A 170 -1.17 15.02 -10.94
N ASP A 171 -1.88 14.60 -11.98
CA ASP A 171 -2.75 15.45 -12.77
C ASP A 171 -4.13 15.54 -12.11
N ASP A 172 -4.46 16.73 -11.61
CA ASP A 172 -5.72 16.99 -10.92
C ASP A 172 -6.93 16.83 -11.86
N GLN A 173 -6.79 17.11 -13.16
CA GLN A 173 -7.88 16.86 -14.12
C GLN A 173 -8.15 15.35 -14.25
N PHE A 174 -7.10 14.54 -14.39
CA PHE A 174 -7.24 13.08 -14.45
C PHE A 174 -7.86 12.51 -13.17
N VAL A 175 -7.51 13.05 -12.01
CA VAL A 175 -8.10 12.64 -10.72
C VAL A 175 -9.58 13.00 -10.65
N GLU A 176 -10.00 14.20 -11.05
CA GLU A 176 -11.42 14.58 -11.07
C GLU A 176 -12.23 13.77 -12.10
N GLU A 177 -11.71 13.56 -13.31
CA GLU A 177 -12.32 12.70 -14.34
C GLU A 177 -12.48 11.25 -13.86
N GLY A 178 -11.46 10.74 -13.16
CA GLY A 178 -11.51 9.41 -12.56
C GLY A 178 -12.54 9.31 -11.44
N MET A 179 -12.63 10.32 -10.59
CA MET A 179 -13.63 10.38 -9.52
C MET A 179 -15.05 10.51 -10.05
N ALA A 180 -15.26 11.21 -11.18
CA ALA A 180 -16.57 11.29 -11.83
C ALA A 180 -17.07 9.94 -12.40
N LYS A 181 -16.17 8.97 -12.62
CA LYS A 181 -16.52 7.61 -13.05
C LYS A 181 -16.82 6.64 -11.90
N ILE A 182 -16.47 6.97 -10.66
CA ILE A 182 -16.82 6.15 -9.48
C ILE A 182 -17.99 6.76 -8.74
N GLN A 183 -18.95 5.94 -8.32
CA GLN A 183 -20.18 6.43 -7.71
C GLN A 183 -19.91 6.75 -6.24
N SER A 184 -20.41 7.87 -5.73
CA SER A 184 -20.45 8.14 -4.29
C SER A 184 -21.90 8.34 -3.87
N ILE A 185 -22.31 7.65 -2.81
CA ILE A 185 -23.70 7.54 -2.31
C ILE A 185 -23.70 7.82 -0.80
#